data_AF-A0AAV9C0L1-F1
#
_entry.id   AF-A0AAV9C0L1-F1
#
_cell.length_a   1.000
_cell.length_b   1.000
_cell.length_c   1.000
_cell.angle_alpha   90.00
_cell.angle_beta   90.00
_cell.angle_gamma   90.00
#
_symmetry.space_group_name_H-M   'P 1'
#
loop_
_entity.id
_entity.type
_entity.pdbx_description
1 polymer ?
#
loop_
_entity_poly.entity_id
_entity_poly.type
_entity_poly.pdbx_seq_one_letter_code
_entity_poly.pdbx_strand_id
1 'polypeptide(L)' 'MKFTVKEIVMEKVRKKLQNNLLFEIHILRKINQPNIIRLYDMIEMECYEVRHGDCRAVCIRMDEVILHVSE' A
#
# COMPACT_ATOMS: atom_id res chain seq x y z
N MET A 1 -3.36 -4.88 17.57
CA MET A 1 -3.39 -3.91 16.46
C MET A 1 -3.49 -4.70 15.17
N LYS A 2 -4.55 -4.47 14.37
CA LYS A 2 -4.84 -5.22 13.14
C LYS A 2 -4.77 -4.27 11.94
N PHE A 3 -4.36 -4.80 10.80
CA PHE A 3 -4.17 -4.03 9.58
C PHE A 3 -4.63 -4.84 8.38
N THR A 4 -5.08 -4.12 7.36
CA THR A 4 -5.23 -4.66 6.02
C THR A 4 -3.94 -4.43 5.25
N VAL A 5 -3.44 -5.48 4.58
CA VAL A 5 -2.26 -5.41 3.72
C VAL A 5 -2.70 -5.52 2.27
N LYS A 6 -2.24 -4.60 1.43
CA LYS A 6 -2.36 -4.67 -0.03
C LYS A 6 -0.98 -4.85 -0.64
N GLU A 7 -0.74 -6.01 -1.23
CA GLU A 7 0.50 -6.34 -1.94
C GLU A 7 0.37 -5.99 -3.42
N ILE A 8 1.38 -5.32 -3.98
CA ILE A 8 1.40 -4.88 -5.38
C ILE A 8 2.76 -5.23 -5.99
N VAL A 9 2.76 -6.08 -7.01
CA VAL A 9 3.96 -6.42 -7.79
C VAL A 9 4.21 -5.31 -8.83
N MET A 10 5.13 -4.40 -8.55
CA MET A 10 5.32 -3.16 -9.31
C MET A 10 5.72 -3.41 -10.76
N GLU A 11 6.50 -4.45 -11.05
CA GLU A 11 6.92 -4.78 -12.42
C GLU A 11 5.79 -5.23 -13.33
N LYS A 12 4.75 -5.84 -12.75
CA LYS A 12 3.53 -6.24 -13.48
C LYS A 12 2.60 -5.04 -13.72
N VAL A 13 2.91 -3.88 -13.14
CA VAL A 13 2.14 -2.64 -13.25
C VAL A 13 2.78 -1.71 -14.28
N ARG A 14 1.98 -1.17 -15.21
CA ARG A 14 2.45 -0.19 -16.21
C ARG A 14 3.00 1.07 -15.53
N LYS A 15 4.02 1.71 -16.11
CA LYS A 15 4.65 2.95 -15.58
C LYS A 15 3.66 4.05 -15.17
N LYS A 16 2.63 4.31 -15.99
CA LYS A 16 1.58 5.30 -15.66
C LYS A 16 0.85 4.94 -14.35
N LEU A 17 0.53 3.66 -14.17
CA LEU A 17 -0.17 3.18 -12.98
C LEU A 17 0.75 3.13 -11.76
N GLN A 18 2.05 2.85 -11.94
CA GLN A 18 3.04 3.01 -10.86
C GLN A 18 3.12 4.45 -10.37
N ASN A 19 3.18 5.43 -11.29
CA ASN A 19 3.20 6.85 -10.94
C ASN A 19 1.92 7.28 -10.21
N ASN A 20 0.76 6.81 -10.66
CA ASN A 20 -0.51 7.05 -9.98
C ASN A 20 -0.50 6.48 -8.57
N LEU A 21 -0.02 5.25 -8.39
CA LEU A 21 0.06 4.61 -7.08
C LEU A 21 0.97 5.38 -6.12
N LEU A 22 2.15 5.82 -6.58
CA LEU A 22 3.06 6.65 -5.78
C LEU A 22 2.42 8.00 -5.40
N PHE A 23 1.64 8.60 -6.30
CA PHE A 23 0.91 9.83 -6.04
C PHE A 23 -0.22 9.63 -5.02
N GLU A 24 -1.00 8.55 -5.13
CA GLU A 24 -2.03 8.17 -4.15
C GLU A 24 -1.42 7.95 -2.76
N ILE A 25 -0.31 7.20 -2.68
CA ILE A 25 0.42 6.99 -1.42
C ILE A 25 0.91 8.33 -0.85
N HIS A 26 1.43 9.22 -1.70
CA HIS A 26 1.88 10.54 -1.27
C HIS A 26 0.75 11.38 -0.66
N ILE A 27 -0.46 11.27 -1.20
CA ILE A 27 -1.65 11.92 -0.63
C ILE A 27 -2.03 11.26 0.69
N LEU A 28 -2.15 9.93 0.73
CA LEU A 28 -2.58 9.19 1.92
C LEU A 28 -1.62 9.36 3.11
N ARG A 29 -0.31 9.54 2.89
CA ARG A 29 0.67 9.87 3.95
C ARG A 29 0.37 11.19 4.66
N LYS A 30 -0.35 12.11 4.01
CA LYS A 30 -0.69 13.44 4.57
C LYS A 30 -2.05 13.45 5.27
N ILE A 31 -2.87 12.42 5.08
CA ILE A 31 -4.23 12.36 5.62
C ILE A 31 -4.23 11.51 6.89
N ASN A 32 -4.49 12.16 8.03
CA ASN A 32 -4.65 11.50 9.33
C ASN A 32 -5.93 12.04 9.99
N GLN A 33 -7.09 11.54 9.54
CA GLN A 33 -8.40 11.96 10.03
C GLN A 33 -9.21 10.75 10.50
N PRO A 34 -10.05 10.89 11.55
CA PRO A 34 -10.77 9.76 12.16
C PRO A 34 -11.65 8.95 11.21
N ASN A 35 -12.18 9.58 10.15
CA ASN A 35 -13.13 8.96 9.22
C ASN A 35 -12.50 8.58 7.87
N ILE A 36 -11.18 8.69 7.74
CA ILE A 36 -10.47 8.32 6.52
C ILE A 36 -9.53 7.16 6.87
N ILE A 37 -9.58 6.09 6.07
CA ILE A 37 -8.66 4.96 6.21
C ILE A 37 -7.24 5.49 6.10
N ARG A 38 -6.51 5.37 7.20
CA ARG A 38 -5.14 5.87 7.29
C ARG A 38 -4.18 4.86 6.70
N LEU A 39 -3.26 5.36 5.88
CA LEU A 39 -2.07 4.63 5.53
C LEU A 39 -1.18 4.52 6.78
N TYR A 40 -1.03 3.30 7.29
CA TYR A 40 -0.14 3.05 8.42
C TYR A 40 1.32 3.11 7.99
N ASP A 41 1.66 2.36 6.93
CA ASP A 41 3.02 2.32 6.39
C ASP A 41 3.06 1.73 4.98
N MET A 42 4.15 1.98 4.26
CA MET A 42 4.47 1.39 2.96
C MET A 42 5.84 0.74 3.05
N ILE A 43 5.91 -0.55 2.74
CA ILE A 43 7.15 -1.32 2.70
C ILE A 43 7.43 -1.65 1.24
N GLU A 44 8.52 -1.13 0.69
CA GLU A 44 9.06 -1.58 -0.60
C GLU A 44 10.01 -2.74 -0.33
N MET A 45 9.79 -3.86 -1.03
CA MET A 45 10.59 -5.07 -0.92
C MET A 45 11.31 -5.31 -2.24
N GLU A 46 12.64 -5.41 -2.16
CA GLU A 46 13.45 -5.99 -3.21
C GLU A 46 13.47 -7.51 -3.01
N CYS A 47 12.79 -8.26 -3.86
CA CYS A 47 12.91 -9.71 -3.84
C CYS A 47 14.28 -10.10 -4.43
N TYR A 48 15.23 -10.47 -3.56
CA TYR A 48 16.47 -11.14 -3.96
C TYR A 48 16.15 -12.59 -4.33
N GLU A 49 15.71 -12.85 -5.57
CA GLU A 49 15.66 -14.23 -6.07
C GLU A 49 16.96 -14.65 -6.75
N VAL A 50 17.56 -15.70 -6.18
CA VAL A 50 18.67 -16.46 -6.73
C VAL A 50 18.19 -17.11 -8.02
N ARG A 51 18.52 -16.48 -9.15
CA ARG A 51 18.29 -16.88 -10.56
C ARG A 51 17.02 -16.29 -11.18
N HIS A 52 17.26 -15.21 -11.94
CA HIS A 52 16.39 -14.62 -12.97
C HIS A 52 15.19 -13.80 -12.49
N GLY A 53 15.44 -12.50 -12.31
CA GLY A 53 14.43 -11.45 -12.36
C GLY A 53 14.30 -10.73 -11.04
N ASP A 54 14.87 -9.52 -10.95
CA ASP A 54 14.50 -8.55 -9.91
C ASP A 54 12.98 -8.49 -9.85
N CYS A 55 12.39 -8.66 -8.67
CA CYS A 55 10.96 -8.50 -8.42
C CYS A 55 10.79 -7.40 -7.34
N ARG A 56 10.30 -6.21 -7.72
CA ARG A 56 9.92 -5.15 -6.76
C ARG A 56 8.46 -5.29 -6.37
N ALA A 57 8.21 -5.58 -5.10
CA ALA A 57 6.88 -5.59 -4.52
C ALA A 57 6.71 -4.43 -3.54
N VAL A 58 5.51 -3.86 -3.48
CA VAL A 58 5.14 -2.85 -2.49
C VAL A 58 3.99 -3.38 -1.65
N CYS A 59 4.20 -3.42 -0.34
CA CYS A 59 3.21 -3.77 0.65
C CYS A 59 2.69 -2.50 1.33
N ILE A 60 1.40 -2.23 1.18
CA ILE A 60 0.73 -1.06 1.77
C ILE A 60 -0.08 -1.54 2.97
N ARG A 61 0.25 -1.07 4.16
CA ARG A 61 -0.47 -1.37 5.41
C ARG A 61 -1.45 -0.25 5.73
N MET A 62 -2.71 -0.58 5.93
CA MET A 62 -3.78 0.38 6.25
C MET A 62 -4.49 0.00 7.55
N ASP A 63 -4.99 0.99 8.27
CA ASP A 63 -5.83 0.74 9.45
C ASP A 63 -7.14 0.04 9.05
N GLU A 64 -7.58 -0.95 9.83
CA GLU A 64 -8.93 -1.50 9.71
C GLU A 64 -9.93 -0.51 10.30
N VAL A 65 -10.82 0.05 9.47
CA VAL A 65 -11.98 0.81 9.97
C VAL A 65 -13.12 -0.20 10.19
N ILE A 66 -13.34 -0.60 11.44
CA ILE A 66 -14.57 -1.30 11.84
C ILE A 66 -15.63 -0.20 11.99
N LEU A 67 -16.44 0.03 10.95
CA LEU A 67 -17.66 0.82 11.08
C LEU A 67 -18.61 0.06 12.01
N HIS A 68 -18.67 0.44 13.28
CA HIS A 68 -19.83 0.13 14.11
C HIS A 68 -20.99 0.99 13.60
N VAL A 69 -21.84 0.42 12.75
CA VAL A 69 -23.18 0.96 12.53
C VAL A 69 -23.96 0.59 13.79
N SER A 70 -24.11 1.54 14.70
CA SER A 70 -25.09 1.41 15.79
C SER A 70 -26.48 1.59 15.18
N GLU A 71 -27.34 0.59 15.34
CA GLU A 71 -28.80 0.78 15.24
C GLU A 71 -29.32 1.49 16.49
#